data_AF-A0A7Z9PWG4-F1
#
_entry.id   AF-A0A7Z9PWG4-F1
#
_cell.length_a   1.000
_cell.length_b   1.000
_cell.length_c   1.000
_cell.angle_alpha   90.00
_cell.angle_beta   90.00
_cell.angle_gamma   90.00
#
_symmetry.space_group_name_H-M   'P 1'
#
loop_
_entity.id
_entity.type
_entity.pdbx_description
1 polymer ?
#
loop_
_entity_poly.entity_id
_entity_poly.type
_entity_poly.pdbx_seq_one_letter_code
_entity_poly.pdbx_strand_id
1 'polypeptide(L)'
;MKIQSNLNLLKSDLQRYADYWDQSQHPDVMRYREFVESTDMCCFRSHLAGHCTGSAFVVDPSWQKVLLLYHPFLQRWLQPGGHADGDPDVLAVATREAHEETGLPLEAFHPVELGGRQRVPFDLDIHPIPARKKEPEHFHYDLRFLLTADPDLKLQPESSEMKLAWLPLERVADYTDEESVLRMVRKIGVLKK
;
A
#
# COMPACT_ATOMS: atom_id res chain seq x y z
N MET A 1 -20.88 -14.81 -4.61
CA MET A 1 -19.85 -15.85 -4.43
C MET A 1 -18.42 -15.28 -4.51
N LYS A 2 -18.05 -14.54 -5.58
CA LYS A 2 -16.70 -13.93 -5.72
C LYS A 2 -16.37 -12.81 -4.70
N ILE A 3 -17.32 -11.92 -4.39
CA ILE A 3 -17.09 -10.84 -3.41
C ILE A 3 -16.83 -11.42 -2.01
N GLN A 4 -17.65 -12.39 -1.58
CA GLN A 4 -17.47 -13.06 -0.28
C GLN A 4 -16.14 -13.83 -0.18
N SER A 5 -15.72 -14.50 -1.27
CA SER A 5 -14.43 -15.20 -1.29
C SER A 5 -13.25 -14.23 -1.17
N ASN A 6 -13.34 -13.04 -1.78
CA ASN A 6 -12.29 -12.03 -1.70
C ASN A 6 -12.28 -11.34 -0.33
N LEU A 7 -13.43 -11.13 0.33
CA LEU A 7 -13.46 -10.62 1.71
C LEU A 7 -12.77 -11.59 2.69
N ASN A 8 -12.91 -12.90 2.49
CA ASN A 8 -12.16 -13.90 3.27
C ASN A 8 -10.64 -13.82 3.00
N LEU A 9 -10.25 -13.46 1.78
CA LEU A 9 -8.85 -13.23 1.41
C LEU A 9 -8.29 -12.01 2.14
N LEU A 10 -8.98 -10.87 2.14
CA LEU A 10 -8.59 -9.68 2.91
C LEU A 10 -8.44 -9.98 4.41
N LYS A 11 -9.41 -10.69 5.01
CA LYS A 11 -9.33 -11.12 6.41
C LYS A 11 -8.11 -12.01 6.66
N SER A 12 -7.78 -12.88 5.72
CA SER A 12 -6.58 -13.73 5.80
C SER A 12 -5.30 -12.91 5.67
N ASP A 13 -5.26 -11.90 4.79
CA ASP A 13 -4.12 -11.00 4.64
C ASP A 13 -3.87 -10.21 5.94
N LEU A 14 -4.93 -9.70 6.59
CA LEU A 14 -4.84 -9.06 7.92
C LEU A 14 -4.33 -10.01 9.00
N GLN A 15 -4.79 -11.26 9.01
CA GLN A 15 -4.31 -12.27 9.96
C GLN A 15 -2.83 -12.60 9.71
N ARG A 16 -2.41 -12.75 8.44
CA ARG A 16 -0.98 -12.97 8.10
C ARG A 16 -0.11 -11.80 8.54
N TYR A 17 -0.58 -10.56 8.38
CA TYR A 17 0.12 -9.38 8.89
C TYR A 17 0.28 -9.44 10.41
N ALA A 18 -0.82 -9.66 11.13
CA ALA A 18 -0.85 -9.74 12.58
C ALA A 18 0.09 -10.81 13.13
N ASP A 19 0.09 -12.01 12.52
CA ASP A 19 0.90 -13.15 12.97
C ASP A 19 2.38 -12.99 12.62
N TYR A 20 2.70 -12.43 11.45
CA TYR A 20 4.09 -12.27 11.02
C TYR A 20 4.82 -11.18 11.80
N TRP A 21 4.15 -10.05 12.06
CA TRP A 21 4.75 -8.90 12.73
C TRP A 21 4.50 -8.87 14.25
N ASP A 22 3.86 -9.90 14.80
CA ASP A 22 3.40 -9.97 16.20
C ASP A 22 2.57 -8.73 16.60
N GLN A 23 1.62 -8.36 15.74
CA GLN A 23 0.78 -7.17 15.87
C GLN A 23 -0.68 -7.52 16.18
N SER A 24 -0.96 -8.73 16.68
CA SER A 24 -2.34 -9.19 16.93
C SER A 24 -3.13 -8.31 17.90
N GLN A 25 -2.43 -7.65 18.84
CA GLN A 25 -2.99 -6.72 19.82
C GLN A 25 -2.76 -5.24 19.46
N HIS A 26 -2.20 -4.95 18.28
CA HIS A 26 -1.99 -3.56 17.87
C HIS A 26 -3.35 -2.88 17.61
N PRO A 27 -3.62 -1.69 18.18
CA PRO A 27 -4.91 -1.02 18.04
C PRO A 27 -5.39 -0.87 16.60
N ASP A 28 -4.50 -0.48 15.67
CA ASP A 28 -4.89 -0.34 14.25
C ASP A 28 -5.18 -1.68 13.58
N VAL A 29 -4.50 -2.77 13.96
CA VAL A 29 -4.80 -4.11 13.43
C VAL A 29 -6.18 -4.56 13.89
N MET A 30 -6.49 -4.39 15.19
CA MET A 30 -7.81 -4.71 15.73
C MET A 30 -8.90 -3.87 15.07
N ARG A 31 -8.68 -2.54 14.96
CA ARG A 31 -9.61 -1.61 14.33
C ARG A 31 -9.87 -1.94 12.85
N TYR A 32 -8.85 -2.30 12.08
CA TYR A 32 -9.04 -2.70 10.67
C TYR A 32 -9.86 -4.01 10.61
N ARG A 33 -9.52 -5.02 11.42
CA ARG A 33 -10.28 -6.27 11.45
C ARG A 33 -11.76 -6.06 11.80
N GLU A 34 -12.04 -5.28 12.84
CA GLU A 34 -13.40 -4.89 13.22
C GLU A 34 -14.13 -4.20 12.07
N PHE A 35 -13.46 -3.28 11.38
CA PHE A 35 -14.04 -2.58 10.23
C PHE A 35 -14.42 -3.54 9.09
N VAL A 36 -13.53 -4.45 8.69
CA VAL A 36 -13.78 -5.44 7.62
C VAL A 36 -14.84 -6.48 8.04
N GLU A 37 -15.03 -6.71 9.33
CA GLU A 37 -16.11 -7.56 9.85
C GLU A 37 -17.45 -6.83 9.97
N SER A 38 -17.44 -5.51 10.11
CA SER A 38 -18.65 -4.70 10.32
C SER A 38 -19.53 -4.54 9.07
N THR A 39 -18.95 -4.67 7.87
CA THR A 39 -19.68 -4.44 6.62
C THR A 39 -19.01 -5.07 5.41
N ASP A 40 -19.81 -5.63 4.50
CA ASP A 40 -19.34 -6.10 3.18
C ASP A 40 -19.06 -4.93 2.22
N MET A 41 -19.42 -3.70 2.60
CA MET A 41 -19.17 -2.49 1.80
C MET A 41 -17.78 -1.89 2.05
N CYS A 42 -16.93 -2.54 2.85
CA CYS A 42 -15.67 -1.97 3.34
C CYS A 42 -14.66 -1.61 2.22
N CYS A 43 -14.83 -2.15 1.00
CA CYS A 43 -13.97 -1.85 -0.15
C CYS A 43 -14.57 -0.83 -1.13
N PHE A 44 -15.77 -0.31 -0.87
CA PHE A 44 -16.45 0.63 -1.76
C PHE A 44 -16.33 2.05 -1.24
N ARG A 45 -15.94 3.00 -2.10
CA ARG A 45 -15.90 4.44 -1.78
C ARG A 45 -17.25 5.03 -1.37
N SER A 46 -18.36 4.38 -1.76
CA SER A 46 -19.70 4.75 -1.30
C SER A 46 -19.93 4.50 0.19
N HIS A 47 -19.05 3.74 0.87
CA HIS A 47 -19.04 3.64 2.31
C HIS A 47 -18.31 4.85 2.93
N LEU A 48 -19.10 5.87 3.25
CA LEU A 48 -18.60 7.21 3.61
C LEU A 48 -17.89 7.29 4.97
N ALA A 49 -17.99 6.26 5.83
CA ALA A 49 -17.24 6.23 7.10
C ALA A 49 -15.75 5.87 6.90
N GLY A 50 -15.44 5.19 5.79
CA GLY A 50 -14.10 4.78 5.42
C GLY A 50 -14.13 3.57 4.49
N HIS A 51 -13.00 3.26 3.87
CA HIS A 51 -12.90 2.15 2.93
C HIS A 51 -11.45 1.67 2.78
N CYS A 52 -11.31 0.44 2.27
CA CYS A 52 -10.03 -0.23 2.10
C CYS A 52 -9.27 0.36 0.91
N THR A 53 -7.96 0.48 1.08
CA THR A 53 -6.99 0.84 0.05
C THR A 53 -5.86 -0.17 0.02
N GLY A 54 -5.17 -0.25 -1.12
CA GLY A 54 -3.99 -1.09 -1.30
C GLY A 54 -2.82 -0.25 -1.80
N SER A 55 -1.68 -0.36 -1.14
CA SER A 55 -0.46 0.38 -1.52
C SER A 55 0.71 -0.56 -1.78
N ALA A 56 1.55 -0.21 -2.76
CA ALA A 56 2.74 -0.95 -3.14
C ALA A 56 4.00 -0.19 -2.71
N PHE A 57 4.74 -0.75 -1.77
CA PHE A 57 6.10 -0.30 -1.48
C PHE A 57 7.06 -1.06 -2.40
N VAL A 58 7.48 -0.41 -3.50
CA VAL A 58 8.25 -1.08 -4.56
C VAL A 58 9.74 -0.80 -4.38
N VAL A 59 10.53 -1.85 -4.15
CA VAL A 59 11.99 -1.78 -4.06
C VAL A 59 12.65 -2.42 -5.28
N ASP A 60 13.90 -2.07 -5.54
CA ASP A 60 14.66 -2.75 -6.58
C ASP A 60 15.12 -4.14 -6.10
N PRO A 61 15.52 -5.08 -6.98
CA PRO A 61 15.93 -6.42 -6.58
C PRO A 61 17.13 -6.46 -5.61
N SER A 62 17.96 -5.42 -5.57
CA SER A 62 19.08 -5.30 -4.62
C SER A 62 18.70 -4.65 -3.28
N TRP A 63 17.45 -4.20 -3.15
CA TRP A 63 16.89 -3.56 -1.96
C TRP A 63 17.71 -2.33 -1.52
N GLN A 64 18.18 -1.54 -2.47
CA GLN A 64 18.95 -0.31 -2.23
C GLN A 64 18.16 0.95 -2.58
N LYS A 65 17.16 0.83 -3.45
CA LYS A 65 16.31 1.91 -3.92
C LYS A 65 14.84 1.55 -3.74
N VAL A 66 14.02 2.57 -3.58
CA VAL A 66 12.57 2.50 -3.57
C VAL A 66 12.02 3.40 -4.68
N LEU A 67 11.00 2.91 -5.39
CA LEU A 67 10.27 3.70 -6.37
C LEU A 67 9.20 4.52 -5.64
N LEU A 68 9.35 5.85 -5.66
CA LEU A 68 8.38 6.79 -5.13
C LEU A 68 7.88 7.73 -6.22
N LEU A 69 6.69 8.27 -6.01
CA LEU A 69 6.07 9.28 -6.84
C LEU A 69 5.89 10.59 -6.08
N TYR A 70 6.18 11.71 -6.73
CA TYR A 70 5.89 13.04 -6.20
C TYR A 70 4.45 13.42 -6.53
N HIS A 71 3.61 13.49 -5.51
CA HIS A 71 2.20 13.86 -5.65
C HIS A 71 2.07 15.40 -5.70
N PRO A 72 1.69 16.01 -6.85
CA PRO A 72 1.78 17.47 -7.04
C PRO A 72 0.88 18.27 -6.09
N PHE A 73 -0.32 17.77 -5.78
CA PHE A 73 -1.23 18.43 -4.82
C PHE A 73 -0.79 18.31 -3.36
N LEU A 74 -0.18 17.19 -2.97
CA LEU A 74 0.27 16.98 -1.59
C LEU A 74 1.70 17.49 -1.38
N GLN A 75 2.43 17.75 -2.47
CA GLN A 75 3.83 18.16 -2.49
C GLN A 75 4.76 17.21 -1.72
N ARG A 76 4.49 15.91 -1.83
CA ARG A 76 5.13 14.85 -1.05
C ARG A 76 5.53 13.70 -1.95
N TRP A 77 6.64 13.05 -1.61
CA TRP A 77 7.00 11.76 -2.21
C TRP A 77 6.32 10.65 -1.43
N LEU A 78 5.59 9.81 -2.15
CA LEU A 78 4.76 8.72 -1.62
C LEU A 78 4.98 7.44 -2.43
N GLN A 79 4.65 6.31 -1.83
CA GLN A 79 4.55 5.04 -2.55
C GLN A 79 3.27 5.00 -3.40
N PRO A 80 3.25 4.21 -4.49
CA PRO A 80 2.01 3.99 -5.22
C PRO A 80 0.91 3.35 -4.39
N GLY A 81 -0.34 3.72 -4.63
CA GLY A 81 -1.48 3.12 -3.93
C GLY A 81 -2.79 3.88 -4.11
N GLY A 82 -3.89 3.20 -3.84
CA GLY A 82 -5.21 3.75 -4.13
C GLY A 82 -6.37 2.88 -3.65
N HIS A 83 -7.56 3.24 -4.12
CA HIS A 83 -8.82 2.69 -3.63
C HIS A 83 -9.04 1.25 -4.09
N ALA A 84 -9.64 0.43 -3.24
CA ALA A 84 -10.04 -0.93 -3.61
C ALA A 84 -11.18 -0.95 -4.64
N ASP A 85 -12.04 0.07 -4.67
CA ASP A 85 -13.16 0.23 -5.60
C ASP A 85 -14.01 -1.04 -5.81
N GLY A 86 -14.27 -1.72 -4.69
CA GLY A 86 -15.09 -2.93 -4.62
C GLY A 86 -14.32 -4.23 -4.81
N ASP A 87 -13.00 -4.21 -4.99
CA ASP A 87 -12.14 -5.40 -5.03
C ASP A 87 -11.43 -5.65 -3.68
N PRO A 88 -11.84 -6.68 -2.91
CA PRO A 88 -11.16 -7.00 -1.66
C PRO A 88 -9.80 -7.69 -1.82
N ASP A 89 -9.35 -8.05 -3.03
CA ASP A 89 -7.97 -8.51 -3.25
C ASP A 89 -7.01 -7.30 -3.21
N VAL A 90 -6.68 -6.86 -1.99
CA VAL A 90 -5.88 -5.65 -1.78
C VAL A 90 -4.43 -5.75 -2.27
N LEU A 91 -3.88 -6.96 -2.45
CA LEU A 91 -2.60 -7.13 -3.15
C LEU A 91 -2.75 -6.86 -4.66
N ALA A 92 -3.83 -7.36 -5.27
CA ALA A 92 -4.13 -7.03 -6.66
C ALA A 92 -4.38 -5.53 -6.84
N VAL A 93 -5.09 -4.89 -5.90
CA VAL A 93 -5.28 -3.42 -5.86
C VAL A 93 -3.93 -2.71 -5.81
N ALA A 94 -3.07 -3.03 -4.83
CA ALA A 94 -1.75 -2.42 -4.72
C ALA A 94 -0.91 -2.56 -6.01
N THR A 95 -0.97 -3.73 -6.65
CA THR A 95 -0.23 -4.02 -7.90
C THR A 95 -0.81 -3.24 -9.09
N ARG A 96 -2.14 -3.12 -9.17
CA ARG A 96 -2.83 -2.32 -10.18
C ARG A 96 -2.49 -0.83 -10.04
N GLU A 97 -2.55 -0.28 -8.84
CA GLU A 97 -2.23 1.12 -8.57
C GLU A 97 -0.75 1.41 -8.90
N ALA A 98 0.17 0.50 -8.55
CA ALA A 98 1.57 0.60 -8.97
C ALA A 98 1.72 0.61 -10.51
N HIS A 99 0.97 -0.23 -11.22
CA HIS A 99 0.95 -0.22 -12.68
C HIS A 99 0.42 1.11 -13.24
N GLU A 100 -0.72 1.58 -12.76
CA GLU A 100 -1.39 2.80 -13.23
C GLU A 100 -0.51 4.04 -12.99
N GLU A 101 0.07 4.19 -11.80
CA GLU A 101 0.82 5.39 -11.43
C GLU A 101 2.26 5.41 -11.96
N THR A 102 2.85 4.24 -12.23
CA THR A 102 4.24 4.14 -12.69
C THR A 102 4.39 3.85 -14.18
N GLY A 103 3.33 3.35 -14.81
CA GLY A 103 3.30 2.92 -16.21
C GLY A 103 4.10 1.64 -16.50
N LEU A 104 4.65 0.97 -15.48
CA LEU A 104 5.28 -0.34 -15.63
C LEU A 104 4.21 -1.42 -15.82
N PRO A 105 4.40 -2.43 -16.68
CA PRO A 105 3.40 -3.48 -16.90
C PRO A 105 3.20 -4.32 -15.62
N LEU A 106 2.00 -4.90 -15.44
CA LEU A 106 1.65 -5.65 -14.22
C LEU A 106 2.66 -6.78 -13.90
N GLU A 107 3.17 -7.46 -14.91
CA GLU A 107 4.16 -8.54 -14.80
C GLU A 107 5.55 -8.07 -14.33
N ALA A 108 5.82 -6.75 -14.33
CA ALA A 108 7.06 -6.20 -13.80
C ALA A 108 7.10 -6.17 -12.27
N PHE A 109 5.96 -6.37 -11.60
CA PHE A 109 5.87 -6.34 -10.15
C PHE A 109 5.83 -7.75 -9.57
N HIS A 110 6.74 -8.02 -8.64
CA HIS A 110 6.82 -9.30 -7.97
C HIS A 110 6.64 -9.13 -6.45
N PRO A 111 5.56 -9.68 -5.86
CA PRO A 111 5.39 -9.66 -4.42
C PRO A 111 6.54 -10.37 -3.70
N VAL A 112 7.10 -9.72 -2.69
CA VAL A 112 8.20 -10.28 -1.89
C VAL A 112 7.66 -11.29 -0.89
N GLU A 113 8.29 -12.46 -0.83
CA GLU A 113 8.07 -13.42 0.26
C GLU A 113 8.77 -12.95 1.54
N LEU A 114 8.03 -12.92 2.66
CA LEU A 114 8.56 -12.50 3.96
C LEU A 114 8.72 -13.72 4.87
N GLY A 115 9.96 -14.05 5.26
CA GLY A 115 10.26 -15.21 6.10
C GLY A 115 9.76 -16.54 5.51
N GLY A 116 9.84 -16.70 4.18
CA GLY A 116 9.34 -17.88 3.47
C GLY A 116 7.81 -17.98 3.36
N ARG A 117 7.09 -16.91 3.69
CA ARG A 117 5.63 -16.84 3.57
C ARG A 117 5.25 -15.92 2.42
N GLN A 118 4.39 -16.43 1.55
CA GLN A 118 3.81 -15.66 0.46
C GLN A 118 2.70 -14.73 0.97
N ARG A 119 2.53 -13.59 0.28
CA ARG A 119 1.39 -12.68 0.49
C ARG A 119 1.24 -12.23 1.95
N VAL A 120 2.35 -11.97 2.63
CA VAL A 120 2.36 -11.29 3.92
C VAL A 120 2.37 -9.79 3.66
N PRO A 121 1.37 -9.02 4.14
CA PRO A 121 1.44 -7.57 4.03
C PRO A 121 2.69 -7.02 4.71
N PHE A 122 3.28 -6.03 4.08
CA PHE A 122 4.49 -5.38 4.56
C PHE A 122 4.18 -4.37 5.66
N ASP A 123 3.08 -3.63 5.56
CA ASP A 123 2.69 -2.60 6.54
C ASP A 123 1.18 -2.40 6.55
N LEU A 124 0.65 -1.79 7.62
CA LEU A 124 -0.77 -1.47 7.78
C LEU A 124 -0.89 -0.03 8.30
N ASP A 125 -1.81 0.74 7.72
CA ASP A 125 -2.07 2.12 8.13
C ASP A 125 -3.56 2.43 8.17
N ILE A 126 -3.97 3.26 9.11
CA ILE A 126 -5.31 3.85 9.10
C ILE A 126 -5.14 5.35 9.25
N HIS A 127 -5.49 6.11 8.22
CA HIS A 127 -5.30 7.55 8.22
C HIS A 127 -6.56 8.29 7.77
N PRO A 128 -6.83 9.49 8.32
CA PRO A 128 -7.97 10.29 7.94
C PRO A 128 -7.72 10.96 6.58
N ILE A 129 -8.77 11.03 5.78
CA ILE A 129 -8.84 11.81 4.55
C ILE A 129 -9.73 13.02 4.82
N PRO A 130 -9.19 14.25 4.72
CA PRO A 130 -9.99 15.46 4.90
C PRO A 130 -11.14 15.53 3.91
N ALA A 131 -12.26 16.13 4.34
CA ALA A 131 -13.41 16.34 3.47
C ALA A 131 -13.01 17.12 2.20
N ARG A 132 -13.44 16.62 1.02
CA ARG A 132 -13.18 17.24 -0.28
C ARG A 132 -14.41 17.20 -1.16
N LYS A 133 -14.85 18.36 -1.65
CA LYS A 133 -16.02 18.52 -2.53
C LYS A 133 -17.27 17.84 -1.96
N LYS A 134 -17.61 16.64 -2.44
CA LYS A 134 -18.80 15.87 -2.07
C LYS A 134 -18.49 14.66 -1.16
N GLU A 135 -17.22 14.43 -0.84
CA GLU A 135 -16.80 13.36 0.06
C GLU A 135 -16.56 13.95 1.46
N PRO A 136 -17.29 13.46 2.49
CA PRO A 136 -17.03 13.86 3.87
C PRO A 136 -15.65 13.38 4.33
N GLU A 137 -15.20 13.87 5.49
CA GLU A 137 -14.05 13.28 6.15
C GLU A 137 -14.32 11.80 6.43
N HIS A 138 -13.33 10.96 6.14
CA HIS A 138 -13.43 9.51 6.28
C HIS A 138 -12.04 8.90 6.52
N PHE A 139 -11.98 7.60 6.75
CA PHE A 139 -10.70 6.89 6.92
C PHE A 139 -10.37 6.03 5.71
N HIS A 140 -9.11 6.06 5.30
CA HIS A 140 -8.53 5.00 4.50
C HIS A 140 -7.99 3.91 5.42
N TYR A 141 -8.33 2.67 5.11
CA TYR A 141 -7.79 1.47 5.74
C TYR A 141 -6.82 0.81 4.76
N ASP A 142 -5.53 1.08 4.93
CA ASP A 142 -4.52 0.82 3.93
C ASP A 142 -3.70 -0.40 4.29
N LEU A 143 -3.73 -1.42 3.42
CA LEU A 143 -2.89 -2.59 3.56
C LEU A 143 -1.79 -2.55 2.49
N ARG A 144 -0.53 -2.57 2.93
CA ARG A 144 0.62 -2.27 2.08
C ARG A 144 1.42 -3.52 1.80
N PHE A 145 1.86 -3.70 0.57
CA PHE A 145 2.65 -4.86 0.14
C PHE A 145 4.03 -4.44 -0.33
N LEU A 146 5.04 -5.25 -0.01
CA LEU A 146 6.39 -5.09 -0.53
C LEU A 146 6.49 -5.81 -1.86
N LEU A 147 6.80 -5.06 -2.92
CA LEU A 147 6.99 -5.59 -4.27
C LEU A 147 8.41 -5.30 -4.73
N THR A 148 8.93 -6.10 -5.65
CA THR A 148 10.12 -5.75 -6.44
C THR A 148 9.75 -5.42 -7.87
N ALA A 149 10.52 -4.51 -8.48
CA ALA A 149 10.48 -4.24 -9.91
C ALA A 149 11.88 -3.87 -10.40
N ASP A 150 12.17 -4.13 -11.68
CA ASP A 150 13.47 -3.80 -12.28
C ASP A 150 13.62 -2.27 -12.41
N PRO A 151 14.66 -1.66 -11.80
CA PRO A 151 14.85 -0.21 -11.81
C PRO A 151 15.25 0.36 -13.17
N ASP A 152 15.66 -0.48 -14.13
CA ASP A 152 16.02 -0.05 -15.48
C ASP A 152 14.81 0.03 -16.43
N LEU A 153 13.63 -0.42 -15.98
CA LEU A 153 12.40 -0.26 -16.75
C LEU A 153 11.99 1.21 -16.85
N LYS A 154 11.50 1.58 -18.03
CA LYS A 154 11.09 2.94 -18.34
C LYS A 154 9.76 3.28 -17.64
N LEU A 155 9.85 4.14 -16.64
CA LEU A 155 8.71 4.72 -15.92
C LEU A 155 7.93 5.70 -16.82
N GLN A 156 6.61 5.69 -16.69
CA GLN A 156 5.68 6.60 -17.35
C GLN A 156 4.63 7.06 -16.32
N PRO A 157 4.77 8.26 -15.75
CA PRO A 157 3.81 8.74 -14.76
C PRO A 157 2.42 8.91 -15.39
N GLU A 158 1.38 8.64 -14.59
CA GLU A 158 -0.03 8.78 -15.02
C GLU A 158 -0.34 10.20 -15.52
N SER A 159 0.28 11.22 -14.91
CA SER A 159 0.16 12.62 -15.33
C SER A 159 1.51 13.29 -15.52
N SER A 160 1.54 14.31 -16.37
CA SER A 160 2.75 15.13 -16.60
C SER A 160 3.18 15.98 -15.40
N GLU A 161 2.30 16.12 -14.40
CA GLU A 161 2.58 16.86 -13.16
C GLU A 161 3.22 15.98 -12.08
N MET A 162 3.06 14.65 -12.18
CA MET A 162 3.71 13.68 -11.31
C MET A 162 5.16 13.45 -11.73
N LYS A 163 6.00 13.13 -10.75
CA LYS A 163 7.38 12.70 -10.99
C LYS A 163 7.58 11.34 -10.37
N LEU A 164 8.28 10.45 -11.05
CA LEU A 164 8.66 9.15 -10.53
C LEU A 164 10.18 9.11 -10.35
N ALA A 165 10.65 8.49 -9.28
CA ALA A 165 12.07 8.31 -9.05
C ALA A 165 12.35 7.04 -8.24
N TRP A 166 13.38 6.33 -8.67
CA TRP A 166 14.09 5.38 -7.84
C TRP A 166 15.02 6.13 -6.89
N LEU A 167 14.61 6.26 -5.64
CA LEU A 167 15.36 6.98 -4.60
C LEU A 167 16.16 5.99 -3.75
N PRO A 168 17.44 6.26 -3.44
CA PRO A 168 18.20 5.44 -2.49
C PRO A 168 17.48 5.38 -1.14
N LEU A 169 17.25 4.18 -0.60
CA LEU A 169 16.53 3.97 0.65
C LEU A 169 17.12 4.79 1.81
N GLU A 170 18.44 4.83 1.89
CA GLU A 170 19.18 5.58 2.91
C GLU A 170 19.01 7.11 2.81
N ARG A 171 18.52 7.61 1.67
CA ARG A 171 18.33 9.03 1.38
C ARG A 171 16.88 9.44 1.27
N VAL A 172 15.91 8.55 1.48
CA VAL A 172 14.47 8.89 1.35
C VAL A 172 14.07 10.06 2.25
N ALA A 173 14.68 10.18 3.43
CA ALA A 173 14.47 11.29 4.36
C ALA A 173 14.94 12.66 3.83
N ASP A 174 15.79 12.70 2.79
CA ASP A 174 16.15 13.95 2.09
C ASP A 174 15.00 14.46 1.21
N TYR A 175 14.04 13.60 0.86
CA TYR A 175 12.97 13.88 -0.11
C TYR A 175 11.58 14.02 0.53
N THR A 176 11.33 13.36 1.66
CA THR A 176 10.02 13.37 2.31
C THR A 176 10.16 13.22 3.83
N ASP A 177 9.32 13.95 4.56
CA ASP A 177 9.12 13.84 6.00
C ASP A 177 7.89 12.97 6.35
N GLU A 178 7.27 12.35 5.34
CA GLU A 178 6.11 11.48 5.52
C GLU A 178 6.46 10.22 6.30
N GLU A 179 6.10 10.23 7.59
CA GLU A 179 6.36 9.10 8.49
C GLU A 179 5.74 7.78 8.00
N SER A 180 4.63 7.87 7.25
CA SER A 180 4.00 6.75 6.55
C SER A 180 4.97 6.02 5.60
N VAL A 181 5.85 6.77 4.92
CA VAL A 181 6.90 6.25 4.03
C VAL A 181 8.14 5.87 4.85
N LEU A 182 8.59 6.76 5.75
CA LEU A 182 9.84 6.58 6.49
C LEU A 182 9.82 5.34 7.39
N ARG A 183 8.66 4.97 7.97
CA ARG A 183 8.56 3.74 8.76
C ARG A 183 8.74 2.47 7.92
N MET A 184 8.27 2.47 6.68
CA MET A 184 8.47 1.38 5.72
C MET A 184 9.94 1.26 5.32
N VAL A 185 10.63 2.39 5.12
CA VAL A 185 12.10 2.42 4.89
C VAL A 185 12.85 1.80 6.07
N ARG A 186 12.49 2.18 7.32
CA ARG A 186 13.12 1.58 8.52
C ARG A 186 12.83 0.09 8.64
N LYS A 187 11.63 -0.36 8.24
CA LYS A 187 11.22 -1.76 8.23
C LYS A 187 12.04 -2.60 7.24
N ILE A 188 12.39 -2.06 6.07
CA ILE A 188 13.36 -2.68 5.16
C ILE A 188 14.72 -2.90 5.84
N GLY A 189 15.20 -1.91 6.60
CA GLY A 189 16.47 -2.02 7.33
C GLY A 189 16.49 -3.13 8.39
N VAL A 190 15.32 -3.56 8.89
CA VAL A 190 15.19 -4.72 9.79
C VAL A 190 15.24 -6.03 8.99
N LEU A 191 14.58 -6.10 7.83
CA LEU A 191 14.53 -7.30 6.99
C LEU A 191 15.86 -7.65 6.30
N LYS A 192 16.74 -6.67 6.08
CA LYS A 192 18.08 -6.90 5.48
C LYS A 192 19.11 -7.45 6.48
N LYS A 193 18.76 -7.58 7.76
CA LYS A 193 19.64 -8.13 8.81
C LYS A 193 19.33 -9.59 9.05
#